data_AF-A0A9D3TJL8-F1
#
_entry.id   AF-A0A9D3TJL8-F1
#
_cell.length_a   1.000
_cell.length_b   1.000
_cell.length_c   1.000
_cell.angle_alpha   90.00
_cell.angle_beta   90.00
_cell.angle_gamma   90.00
#
_symmetry.space_group_name_H-M   'P 1'
#
loop_
_entity.id
_entity.type
_entity.pdbx_description
1 polymer ?
#
loop_
_entity_poly.entity_id
_entity_poly.type
_entity_poly.pdbx_seq_one_letter_code
_entity_poly.pdbx_strand_id
1 'polypeptide(L)'
;MKHKQAIAFTLTAAAIHLGLHDFCRHCLALWWESSKKNECPECREKWEGFPKVNILLRDAVEKLFSDVVQRRREEIQANPKIAHSLLAFQRHGDEQASRGTMPVGQRRGGGFFSGVLTALNCVAVMLLVYHWSSREAEHDLLVHKPVTKWTSDEVIIWLENLGPWASLYKEHFLREKVNGRLLIMLGDEELSRRPYSIENHTHRKAVLAELERVKALGVKPPQNLWEYKAVNAGKSLFLLYALKSSPRLTILYLYLFDYTDSFLPFMHTCCPVQRTEQEEDDILTKAQPTNPSWKQWTEFLVKYVLLPYQLIAEFAWDWLAVHYWTSRFIIVNAMLLSVLEGCALWRLWARSELRTLPQRMWSHFWKVSTQGFAVVIFWPVIPQFVCNCLFYWALYFNPIINIDLVVQQVLRPETQVP
;
A
#
# COMPACT_ATOMS: atom_id res chain seq x y z
N MET A 1 46.38 -29.18 28.14
CA MET A 1 45.16 -28.35 28.32
C MET A 1 43.99 -28.75 27.39
N LYS A 2 44.21 -29.13 26.12
CA LYS A 2 43.13 -29.54 25.17
C LYS A 2 42.30 -30.76 25.62
N HIS A 3 42.88 -31.68 26.39
CA HIS A 3 42.16 -32.84 26.93
C HIS A 3 41.13 -32.50 28.02
N LYS A 4 41.31 -31.39 28.76
CA LYS A 4 40.38 -30.99 29.84
C LYS A 4 39.12 -30.30 29.31
N GLN A 5 39.17 -29.65 28.14
CA GLN A 5 37.98 -29.08 27.50
C GLN A 5 37.03 -30.15 26.93
N ALA A 6 37.57 -31.30 26.50
CA ALA A 6 36.74 -32.44 26.08
C ALA A 6 35.96 -33.07 27.25
N ILE A 7 36.49 -32.97 28.47
CA ILE A 7 35.92 -33.60 29.68
C ILE A 7 34.68 -32.85 30.20
N ALA A 8 34.56 -31.55 29.92
CA ALA A 8 33.40 -30.74 30.32
C ALA A 8 32.10 -31.07 29.56
N PHE A 9 32.16 -31.82 28.47
CA PHE A 9 31.05 -31.98 27.52
C PHE A 9 30.38 -33.36 27.50
N THR A 10 30.70 -34.22 28.46
CA THR A 10 30.53 -35.67 28.30
C THR A 10 29.14 -36.26 28.57
N LEU A 11 28.14 -35.51 29.05
CA LEU A 11 26.75 -36.00 29.14
C LEU A 11 25.78 -34.82 29.05
N THR A 12 25.69 -34.24 27.87
CA THR A 12 24.62 -33.29 27.56
C THR A 12 23.60 -34.03 26.69
N ALA A 13 22.34 -34.12 27.16
CA ALA A 13 21.24 -34.49 26.29
C ALA A 13 21.15 -33.42 25.20
N ALA A 14 21.41 -33.79 23.94
CA ALA A 14 21.16 -32.90 22.84
C ALA A 14 19.68 -33.05 22.49
N ALA A 15 18.88 -32.04 22.82
CA ALA A 15 17.55 -31.94 22.24
C ALA A 15 17.74 -31.53 20.79
N ILE A 16 17.51 -32.48 19.89
CA ILE A 16 17.30 -32.18 18.48
C ILE A 16 15.95 -31.49 18.44
N HIS A 17 15.96 -30.17 18.26
CA HIS A 17 14.76 -29.34 18.34
C HIS A 17 13.93 -29.46 17.05
N LEU A 18 13.58 -30.68 16.62
CA LEU A 18 12.67 -30.93 15.50
C LEU A 18 12.06 -32.34 15.48
N GLY A 19 11.87 -32.98 16.63
CA GLY A 19 11.17 -34.27 16.76
C GLY A 19 11.32 -34.78 18.18
N LEU A 20 10.33 -35.53 18.70
CA LEU A 20 10.19 -35.96 20.11
C LEU A 20 11.30 -36.90 20.67
N HIS A 21 12.50 -36.93 20.07
CA HIS A 21 13.55 -37.90 20.38
C HIS A 21 14.77 -37.23 21.02
N ASP A 22 15.02 -37.54 22.28
CA ASP A 22 16.17 -37.06 23.04
C ASP A 22 17.32 -38.10 23.02
N PHE A 23 18.49 -37.67 22.53
CA PHE A 23 19.70 -38.49 22.53
C PHE A 23 20.83 -37.80 23.28
N CYS A 24 21.72 -38.59 23.90
CA CYS A 24 22.96 -38.02 24.40
C CYS A 24 23.90 -37.68 23.23
N ARG A 25 24.74 -36.65 23.41
CA ARG A 25 25.72 -36.25 22.40
C ARG A 25 26.61 -37.39 21.91
N HIS A 26 26.92 -38.35 22.77
CA HIS A 26 27.71 -39.51 22.41
C HIS A 26 27.02 -40.42 21.37
N CYS A 27 25.76 -40.80 21.61
CA CYS A 27 25.00 -41.62 20.66
C CYS A 27 24.80 -40.89 19.33
N LEU A 28 24.57 -39.58 19.39
CA LEU A 28 24.41 -38.78 18.19
C LEU A 28 25.71 -38.64 17.38
N ALA A 29 26.85 -38.47 18.06
CA ALA A 29 28.16 -38.39 17.42
C ALA A 29 28.54 -39.70 16.73
N LEU A 30 28.30 -40.85 17.37
CA LEU A 30 28.52 -42.18 16.75
C LEU A 30 27.63 -42.39 15.53
N TRP A 31 26.36 -42.02 15.63
CA TRP A 31 25.44 -42.11 14.50
C TRP A 31 25.92 -41.24 13.34
N TRP A 32 26.24 -39.97 13.59
CA TRP A 32 26.76 -39.06 12.56
C TRP A 32 28.07 -39.57 11.95
N GLU A 33 28.96 -40.13 12.76
CA GLU A 33 30.22 -40.70 12.27
C GLU A 33 30.00 -41.86 11.30
N SER A 34 29.00 -42.71 11.57
CA SER A 34 28.64 -43.86 10.73
C SER A 34 27.81 -43.49 9.49
N SER A 35 26.81 -42.62 9.65
CA SER A 35 25.84 -42.30 8.60
C SER A 35 26.32 -41.17 7.67
N LYS A 36 27.22 -40.31 8.17
CA LYS A 36 27.65 -39.05 7.54
C LYS A 36 26.48 -38.13 7.18
N LYS A 37 25.33 -38.28 7.84
CA LYS A 37 24.10 -37.52 7.59
C LYS A 37 23.63 -36.78 8.84
N ASN A 38 22.99 -35.64 8.62
CA ASN A 38 22.40 -34.81 9.67
C ASN A 38 20.93 -35.22 9.89
N GLU A 39 20.69 -36.49 10.25
CA GLU A 39 19.36 -37.11 10.33
C GLU A 39 19.17 -37.87 11.64
N CYS A 40 17.99 -37.75 12.24
CA CYS A 40 17.64 -38.45 13.47
C CYS A 40 17.80 -39.99 13.33
N PRO A 41 18.45 -40.70 14.27
CA PRO A 41 18.58 -42.16 14.22
C PRO A 41 17.23 -42.90 14.19
N GLU A 42 16.19 -42.33 14.79
CA GLU A 42 14.89 -42.99 14.97
C GLU A 42 13.88 -42.58 13.90
N CYS A 43 13.62 -41.28 13.72
CA CYS A 43 12.64 -40.80 12.75
C CYS A 43 13.22 -40.43 11.37
N ARG A 44 14.55 -40.43 11.20
CA ARG A 44 15.27 -40.02 9.98
C ARG A 44 14.99 -38.59 9.52
N GLU A 45 14.37 -37.76 10.36
CA GLU A 45 14.14 -36.35 10.06
C GLU A 45 15.46 -35.58 10.11
N LYS A 46 15.67 -34.69 9.13
CA LYS A 46 16.88 -33.89 9.05
C LYS A 46 16.83 -32.77 10.09
N TRP A 47 17.89 -32.63 10.88
CA TRP A 47 17.99 -31.52 11.82
C TRP A 47 18.66 -30.30 11.16
N GLU A 48 18.10 -29.12 11.42
CA GLU A 48 18.64 -27.85 10.96
C GLU A 48 19.57 -27.24 12.03
N GLY A 49 20.80 -26.92 11.61
CA GLY A 49 21.84 -26.41 12.50
C GLY A 49 22.45 -27.47 13.43
N PHE A 50 23.28 -27.02 14.37
CA PHE A 50 23.92 -27.92 15.35
C PHE A 50 22.98 -28.19 16.54
N PRO A 51 22.71 -29.47 16.89
CA PRO A 51 21.81 -29.83 17.99
C PRO A 51 22.16 -29.17 19.33
N LYS A 52 21.17 -28.51 19.95
CA LYS A 52 21.34 -27.80 21.22
C LYS A 52 21.15 -28.75 22.40
N VAL A 53 21.79 -28.41 23.51
CA VAL A 53 21.68 -29.19 24.74
C VAL A 53 20.43 -28.78 25.51
N ASN A 54 19.61 -29.75 25.90
CA ASN A 54 18.53 -29.52 26.85
C ASN A 54 19.12 -29.47 28.26
N ILE A 55 19.31 -28.24 28.77
CA ILE A 55 19.89 -27.99 30.09
C ILE A 55 19.00 -28.51 31.22
N LEU A 56 17.67 -28.46 31.07
CA LEU A 56 16.74 -28.93 32.11
C LEU A 56 16.79 -30.45 32.26
N LEU A 57 16.81 -31.17 31.13
CA LEU A 57 16.92 -32.62 31.15
C LEU A 57 18.29 -33.08 31.67
N ARG A 58 19.36 -32.39 31.27
CA ARG A 58 20.71 -32.66 31.79
C ARG A 58 20.73 -32.53 33.32
N ASP A 59 20.26 -31.40 33.85
CA ASP A 59 20.34 -31.11 35.28
C ASP A 59 19.45 -32.07 36.09
N ALA A 60 18.29 -32.47 35.54
CA ALA A 60 17.43 -33.48 36.15
C ALA A 60 18.09 -34.88 36.18
N VAL A 61 18.70 -35.31 35.08
CA VAL A 61 19.38 -36.62 35.00
C VAL A 61 20.61 -36.67 35.88
N GLU A 62 21.40 -35.59 35.93
CA GLU A 62 22.60 -35.50 36.78
C GLU A 62 22.24 -35.54 38.28
N LYS A 63 21.10 -34.95 38.66
CA LYS A 63 20.60 -34.98 40.04
C LYS A 63 19.96 -36.30 40.44
N LEU A 64 19.21 -36.94 39.54
CA LEU A 64 18.47 -38.19 39.83
C LEU A 64 19.33 -39.45 39.67
N PHE A 65 20.36 -39.43 38.81
CA PHE A 65 21.14 -40.61 38.43
C PHE A 65 22.65 -40.33 38.40
N SER A 66 23.18 -39.62 39.40
CA SER A 66 24.60 -39.23 39.50
C SER A 66 25.58 -40.38 39.30
N ASP A 67 25.32 -41.53 39.90
CA ASP A 67 26.24 -42.68 39.89
C ASP A 67 26.29 -43.37 38.51
N VAL A 68 25.20 -43.30 37.75
CA VAL A 68 25.12 -43.82 36.38
C VAL A 68 25.84 -42.87 35.42
N VAL A 69 25.62 -41.57 35.61
CA VAL A 69 26.29 -40.50 34.84
C VAL A 69 27.81 -40.58 35.04
N GLN A 70 28.27 -40.77 36.26
CA GLN A 70 29.69 -40.83 36.59
C GLN A 70 30.38 -42.07 35.99
N ARG A 71 29.78 -43.26 36.12
CA ARG A 71 30.31 -44.47 35.48
C ARG A 71 30.41 -44.32 33.95
N ARG A 72 29.36 -43.79 33.33
CA ARG A 72 29.35 -43.60 31.87
C ARG A 72 30.37 -42.56 31.41
N ARG A 73 30.66 -41.55 32.24
CA ARG A 73 31.72 -40.58 31.99
C ARG A 73 33.10 -41.25 32.02
N GLU A 74 33.34 -42.15 32.97
CA GLU A 74 34.59 -42.91 33.08
C GLU A 74 34.78 -43.86 31.89
N GLU A 75 33.72 -44.55 31.46
CA GLU A 75 33.73 -45.41 30.26
C GLU A 75 34.08 -44.62 28.98
N ILE A 76 33.50 -43.42 28.83
CA ILE A 76 33.78 -42.54 27.68
C ILE A 76 35.23 -42.04 27.73
N GLN A 77 35.76 -41.75 28.91
CA GLN A 77 37.16 -41.32 29.07
C GLN A 77 38.16 -42.44 28.82
N ALA A 78 37.82 -43.68 29.17
CA ALA A 78 38.66 -44.85 28.95
C ALA A 78 38.80 -45.21 27.45
N ASN A 79 37.86 -44.79 26.60
CA ASN A 79 37.85 -45.16 25.18
C ASN A 79 38.30 -44.01 24.25
N PRO A 80 39.52 -44.07 23.68
CA PRO A 80 40.04 -43.00 22.83
C PRO A 80 39.27 -42.82 21.52
N LYS A 81 38.60 -43.88 21.01
CA LYS A 81 37.78 -43.78 19.78
C LYS A 81 36.55 -42.91 20.00
N ILE A 82 35.93 -43.02 21.18
CA ILE A 82 34.75 -42.22 21.53
C ILE A 82 35.15 -40.74 21.63
N ALA A 83 36.26 -40.44 22.30
CA ALA A 83 36.76 -39.08 22.39
C ALA A 83 37.03 -38.46 20.99
N HIS A 84 37.53 -39.26 20.04
CA HIS A 84 37.73 -38.82 18.66
C HIS A 84 36.42 -38.49 17.96
N SER A 85 35.42 -39.36 18.05
CA SER A 85 34.08 -39.17 17.43
C SER A 85 33.39 -37.89 17.94
N LEU A 86 33.48 -37.62 19.25
CA LEU A 86 32.92 -36.44 19.88
C LEU A 86 33.63 -35.15 19.44
N LEU A 87 34.96 -35.17 19.32
CA LEU A 87 35.74 -34.03 18.84
C LEU A 87 35.45 -33.71 17.36
N ALA A 88 35.31 -34.74 16.52
CA ALA A 88 34.94 -34.58 15.13
C ALA A 88 33.54 -33.96 14.98
N PHE A 89 32.57 -34.45 15.76
CA PHE A 89 31.21 -33.93 15.78
C PHE A 89 31.14 -32.47 16.27
N GLN A 90 31.91 -32.12 17.31
CA GLN A 90 31.99 -30.74 17.81
C GLN A 90 32.59 -29.79 16.77
N ARG A 91 33.67 -30.19 16.10
CA ARG A 91 34.28 -29.39 15.03
C ARG A 91 33.29 -29.12 13.88
N HIS A 92 32.49 -30.12 13.52
CA HIS A 92 31.42 -29.96 12.53
C HIS A 92 30.38 -28.90 12.94
N GLY A 93 30.00 -28.87 14.23
CA GLY A 93 29.11 -27.85 14.77
C GLY A 93 29.72 -26.44 14.75
N ASP A 94 30.98 -26.32 15.14
CA ASP A 94 31.69 -25.04 15.17
C ASP A 94 31.89 -24.48 13.74
N GLU A 95 32.16 -25.34 12.76
CA GLU A 95 32.22 -24.98 11.33
C GLU A 95 30.86 -24.50 10.80
N GLN A 96 29.76 -25.17 11.15
CA GLN A 96 28.40 -24.70 10.78
C GLN A 96 28.07 -23.34 11.42
N ALA A 97 28.44 -23.13 12.68
CA ALA A 97 28.22 -21.86 13.37
C ALA A 97 29.03 -20.71 12.75
N SER A 98 30.28 -20.99 12.35
CA SER A 98 31.17 -20.02 11.70
C SER A 98 30.74 -19.62 10.29
N ARG A 99 30.00 -20.50 9.59
CA ARG A 99 29.58 -20.27 8.19
C ARG A 99 28.44 -19.28 8.04
N GLY A 100 27.82 -18.84 9.13
CA GLY A 100 26.72 -17.88 9.09
C GLY A 100 25.49 -18.46 8.38
N THR A 101 24.33 -18.14 8.91
CA THR A 101 23.06 -18.55 8.32
C THR A 101 22.90 -17.91 6.94
N MET A 102 23.23 -18.63 5.88
CA MET A 102 22.64 -18.37 4.56
C MET A 102 21.13 -18.55 4.72
N PRO A 103 20.28 -17.53 4.46
CA PRO A 103 18.84 -17.68 4.61
C PRO A 103 18.30 -18.49 3.43
N VAL A 104 18.36 -19.81 3.55
CA VAL A 104 17.59 -20.73 2.72
C VAL A 104 16.51 -21.29 3.63
N GLY A 105 15.25 -20.90 3.40
CA GLY A 105 14.13 -21.50 4.15
C GLY A 105 13.11 -20.50 4.64
N GLN A 106 12.56 -19.72 3.73
CA GLN A 106 11.22 -19.18 3.88
C GLN A 106 10.25 -20.35 4.14
N ARG A 107 9.42 -20.23 5.19
CA ARG A 107 8.10 -20.88 5.45
C ARG A 107 8.03 -21.71 6.74
N ARG A 108 7.41 -21.11 7.76
CA ARG A 108 6.28 -21.71 8.50
C ARG A 108 5.67 -20.65 9.42
N GLY A 109 4.48 -20.17 9.07
CA GLY A 109 3.74 -19.18 9.87
C GLY A 109 2.78 -18.25 9.11
N GLY A 110 2.71 -18.34 7.77
CA GLY A 110 1.89 -17.42 6.95
C GLY A 110 0.72 -18.06 6.18
N GLY A 111 0.34 -19.29 6.49
CA GLY A 111 -0.61 -20.06 5.65
C GLY A 111 -2.02 -19.46 5.58
N PHE A 112 -2.52 -18.87 6.66
CA PHE A 112 -3.89 -18.36 6.70
C PHE A 112 -4.03 -16.99 6.02
N PHE A 113 -3.12 -16.05 6.30
CA PHE A 113 -3.10 -14.74 5.65
C PHE A 113 -2.67 -14.82 4.17
N SER A 114 -1.75 -15.73 3.82
CA SER A 114 -1.36 -15.94 2.42
C SER A 114 -2.49 -16.56 1.60
N GLY A 115 -3.28 -17.48 2.16
CA GLY A 115 -4.40 -18.12 1.47
C GLY A 115 -5.60 -17.20 1.30
N VAL A 116 -5.93 -16.39 2.31
CA VAL A 116 -6.99 -15.38 2.21
C VAL A 116 -6.57 -14.28 1.25
N LEU A 117 -5.31 -13.84 1.28
CA LEU A 117 -4.79 -12.83 0.36
C LEU A 117 -4.77 -13.35 -1.08
N THR A 118 -4.38 -14.60 -1.33
CA THR A 118 -4.43 -15.17 -2.69
C THR A 118 -5.87 -15.39 -3.15
N ALA A 119 -6.78 -15.84 -2.29
CA ALA A 119 -8.19 -15.97 -2.64
C ALA A 119 -8.84 -14.61 -2.94
N LEU A 120 -8.57 -13.58 -2.13
CA LEU A 120 -9.03 -12.22 -2.38
C LEU A 120 -8.41 -11.64 -3.66
N ASN A 121 -7.13 -11.91 -3.94
CA ASN A 121 -6.50 -11.54 -5.20
C ASN A 121 -7.18 -12.22 -6.40
N CYS A 122 -7.45 -13.54 -6.31
CA CYS A 122 -8.13 -14.27 -7.38
C CYS A 122 -9.56 -13.76 -7.60
N VAL A 123 -10.34 -13.54 -6.54
CA VAL A 123 -11.70 -13.00 -6.62
C VAL A 123 -11.67 -11.58 -7.16
N ALA A 124 -10.75 -10.74 -6.73
CA ALA A 124 -10.59 -9.38 -7.24
C ALA A 124 -10.15 -9.36 -8.72
N VAL A 125 -9.24 -10.25 -9.14
CA VAL A 125 -8.86 -10.40 -10.55
C VAL A 125 -10.05 -10.85 -11.38
N MET A 126 -10.86 -11.79 -10.88
CA MET A 126 -12.10 -12.23 -11.55
C MET A 126 -13.15 -11.11 -11.62
N LEU A 127 -13.33 -10.33 -10.55
CA LEU A 127 -14.21 -9.16 -10.54
C LEU A 127 -13.68 -8.04 -11.44
N LEU A 128 -12.37 -7.83 -11.51
CA LEU A 128 -11.75 -6.87 -12.41
C LEU A 128 -11.91 -7.31 -13.87
N VAL A 129 -11.73 -8.59 -14.19
CA VAL A 129 -11.96 -9.14 -15.54
C VAL A 129 -13.44 -9.07 -15.91
N TYR A 130 -14.35 -9.38 -14.99
CA TYR A 130 -15.79 -9.24 -15.21
C TYR A 130 -16.20 -7.78 -15.45
N HIS A 131 -15.76 -6.88 -14.58
CA HIS A 131 -16.01 -5.43 -14.69
C HIS A 131 -15.28 -4.80 -15.88
N TRP A 132 -14.20 -5.42 -16.38
CA TRP A 132 -13.49 -5.04 -17.60
C TRP A 132 -14.24 -5.50 -18.85
N SER A 133 -14.75 -6.73 -18.87
CA SER A 133 -15.54 -7.27 -19.99
C SER A 133 -16.89 -6.56 -20.17
N SER A 134 -17.46 -6.03 -19.09
CA SER A 134 -18.69 -5.22 -19.12
C SER A 134 -18.47 -3.79 -19.64
N ARG A 135 -17.25 -3.40 -20.01
CA ARG A 135 -16.84 -1.99 -20.18
C ARG A 135 -16.49 -1.59 -21.62
N GLU A 136 -17.19 -2.17 -22.58
CA GLU A 136 -17.31 -1.62 -23.95
C GLU A 136 -17.78 -0.14 -23.96
N ALA A 137 -18.21 0.41 -22.82
CA ALA A 137 -18.61 1.81 -22.61
C ALA A 137 -17.47 2.84 -22.43
N GLU A 138 -16.18 2.46 -22.33
CA GLU A 138 -15.10 3.46 -22.13
C GLU A 138 -14.88 4.40 -23.34
N HIS A 139 -15.31 3.99 -24.54
CA HIS A 139 -15.21 4.81 -25.75
C HIS A 139 -16.40 5.77 -25.96
N ASP A 140 -17.49 5.60 -25.18
CA ASP A 140 -18.73 6.40 -25.25
C ASP A 140 -18.91 7.38 -24.07
N LEU A 141 -17.90 7.53 -23.21
CA LEU A 141 -17.99 8.53 -22.13
C LEU A 141 -18.01 9.96 -22.71
N LEU A 142 -19.03 10.72 -22.32
CA LEU A 142 -19.26 12.12 -22.71
C LEU A 142 -18.09 13.06 -22.43
N VAL A 143 -17.16 12.66 -21.56
CA VAL A 143 -15.96 13.43 -21.21
C VAL A 143 -14.93 13.48 -22.33
N HIS A 144 -14.94 12.52 -23.27
CA HIS A 144 -14.05 12.51 -24.43
C HIS A 144 -14.71 13.10 -25.69
N LYS A 145 -16.05 13.15 -25.71
CA LYS A 145 -16.81 13.56 -26.87
C LYS A 145 -17.08 15.07 -26.81
N PRO A 146 -16.72 15.85 -27.84
CA PRO A 146 -17.03 17.28 -27.87
C PRO A 146 -18.55 17.47 -27.89
N VAL A 147 -19.00 18.51 -27.20
CA VAL A 147 -20.43 18.79 -26.97
C VAL A 147 -21.19 18.95 -28.28
N THR A 148 -20.55 19.52 -29.30
CA THR A 148 -21.12 19.69 -30.64
C THR A 148 -21.48 18.38 -31.36
N LYS A 149 -20.98 17.24 -30.88
CA LYS A 149 -21.28 15.90 -31.39
C LYS A 149 -22.28 15.13 -30.53
N TRP A 150 -22.79 15.72 -29.44
CA TRP A 150 -23.69 15.01 -28.54
C TRP A 150 -25.03 14.72 -29.19
N THR A 151 -25.52 13.49 -29.02
CA THR A 151 -26.87 13.08 -29.40
C THR A 151 -27.90 13.55 -28.38
N SER A 152 -29.19 13.46 -28.72
CA SER A 152 -30.26 13.83 -27.80
C SER A 152 -30.25 13.00 -26.52
N ASP A 153 -29.98 11.69 -26.63
CA ASP A 153 -29.90 10.80 -25.47
C ASP A 153 -28.71 11.12 -24.56
N GLU A 154 -27.58 11.49 -25.14
CA GLU A 154 -26.37 11.91 -24.42
C GLU A 154 -26.57 13.22 -23.65
N VAL A 155 -27.32 14.17 -24.22
CA VAL A 155 -27.73 15.40 -23.53
C VAL A 155 -28.61 15.08 -22.31
N ILE A 156 -29.48 14.07 -22.41
CA ILE A 156 -30.28 13.62 -21.27
C ILE A 156 -29.41 13.00 -20.18
N ILE A 157 -28.45 12.15 -20.54
CA ILE A 157 -27.51 11.57 -19.57
C ILE A 157 -26.73 12.68 -18.86
N TRP A 158 -26.30 13.72 -19.59
CA TRP A 158 -25.67 14.89 -18.98
C TRP A 158 -26.64 15.63 -18.03
N LEU A 159 -27.89 15.85 -18.44
CA LEU A 159 -28.91 16.54 -17.63
C LEU A 159 -29.19 15.78 -16.33
N GLU A 160 -29.35 14.45 -16.39
CA GLU A 160 -29.57 13.60 -15.21
C GLU A 160 -28.40 13.65 -14.21
N ASN A 161 -27.17 13.88 -14.68
CA ASN A 161 -25.99 14.03 -13.81
C ASN A 161 -25.98 15.33 -13.00
N LEU A 162 -26.82 16.32 -13.32
CA LEU A 162 -26.95 17.55 -12.51
C LEU A 162 -27.65 17.29 -11.17
N GLY A 163 -28.39 16.18 -11.08
CA GLY A 163 -29.00 15.72 -9.84
C GLY A 163 -30.40 15.10 -10.04
N PRO A 164 -30.97 14.52 -8.97
CA PRO A 164 -32.26 13.82 -9.05
C PRO A 164 -33.41 14.69 -9.57
N TRP A 165 -33.38 15.99 -9.30
CA TRP A 165 -34.37 16.97 -9.74
C TRP A 165 -34.40 17.15 -11.26
N ALA A 166 -33.29 16.89 -11.96
CA ALA A 166 -33.17 17.13 -13.39
C ALA A 166 -34.00 16.13 -14.21
N SER A 167 -34.35 14.98 -13.62
CA SER A 167 -35.25 13.99 -14.21
C SER A 167 -36.63 14.56 -14.56
N LEU A 168 -37.10 15.59 -13.83
CA LEU A 168 -38.38 16.25 -14.07
C LEU A 168 -38.46 16.94 -15.45
N TYR A 169 -37.31 17.33 -16.01
CA TYR A 169 -37.24 18.07 -17.28
C TYR A 169 -36.84 17.18 -18.47
N LYS A 170 -36.52 15.91 -18.21
CA LYS A 170 -36.05 14.94 -19.21
C LYS A 170 -36.98 14.83 -20.41
N GLU A 171 -38.29 14.70 -20.16
CA GLU A 171 -39.28 14.51 -21.24
C GLU A 171 -39.36 15.71 -22.17
N HIS A 172 -39.17 16.93 -21.64
CA HIS A 172 -39.16 18.15 -22.43
C HIS A 172 -37.96 18.19 -23.38
N PHE A 173 -36.77 17.83 -22.88
CA PHE A 173 -35.55 17.78 -23.69
C PHE A 173 -35.58 16.66 -24.74
N LEU A 174 -36.19 15.51 -24.41
CA LEU A 174 -36.40 14.41 -25.36
C LEU A 174 -37.38 14.79 -26.46
N ARG A 175 -38.50 15.43 -26.11
CA ARG A 175 -39.54 15.84 -27.07
C ARG A 175 -38.99 16.81 -28.11
N GLU A 176 -38.17 17.76 -27.67
CA GLU A 176 -37.52 18.75 -28.54
C GLU A 176 -36.25 18.22 -29.22
N LYS A 177 -35.89 16.96 -28.96
CA LYS A 177 -34.70 16.29 -29.51
C LYS A 177 -33.44 17.14 -29.35
N VAL A 178 -33.27 17.75 -28.17
CA VAL A 178 -32.15 18.66 -27.90
C VAL A 178 -30.83 17.94 -28.07
N ASN A 179 -30.10 18.24 -29.15
CA ASN A 179 -28.75 17.75 -29.36
C ASN A 179 -27.72 18.74 -28.81
N GLY A 180 -26.45 18.34 -28.75
CA GLY A 180 -25.43 19.19 -28.11
C GLY A 180 -25.16 20.53 -28.81
N ARG A 181 -25.49 20.67 -30.10
CA ARG A 181 -25.42 21.98 -30.79
C ARG A 181 -26.54 22.91 -30.32
N LEU A 182 -27.75 22.39 -30.19
CA LEU A 182 -28.87 23.14 -29.65
C LEU A 182 -28.64 23.48 -28.17
N LEU A 183 -28.09 22.53 -27.40
CA LEU A 183 -27.78 22.71 -25.98
C LEU A 183 -26.89 23.94 -25.72
N ILE A 184 -25.84 24.13 -26.52
CA ILE A 184 -24.93 25.29 -26.40
C ILE A 184 -25.65 26.61 -26.70
N MET A 185 -26.71 26.59 -27.51
CA MET A 185 -27.47 27.80 -27.85
C MET A 185 -28.55 28.16 -26.82
N LEU A 186 -28.85 27.27 -25.86
CA LEU A 186 -29.85 27.55 -24.83
C LEU A 186 -29.33 28.60 -23.83
N GLY A 187 -30.14 29.62 -23.56
CA GLY A 187 -29.96 30.62 -22.51
C GLY A 187 -31.09 30.58 -21.47
N ASP A 188 -31.08 31.54 -20.55
CA ASP A 188 -32.07 31.60 -19.46
C ASP A 188 -33.49 31.84 -19.99
N GLU A 189 -33.64 32.68 -21.02
CA GLU A 189 -34.95 32.99 -21.62
C GLU A 189 -35.58 31.76 -22.29
N GLU A 190 -34.78 30.99 -23.02
CA GLU A 190 -35.24 29.78 -23.71
C GLU A 190 -35.64 28.69 -22.71
N LEU A 191 -34.86 28.50 -21.64
CA LEU A 191 -35.14 27.50 -20.60
C LEU A 191 -36.39 27.83 -19.77
N SER A 192 -36.69 29.11 -19.58
CA SER A 192 -37.86 29.58 -18.83
C SER A 192 -39.16 29.44 -19.64
N ARG A 193 -39.09 29.64 -20.97
CA ARG A 193 -40.26 29.56 -21.85
C ARG A 193 -40.61 28.12 -22.23
N ARG A 194 -41.82 27.92 -22.74
CA ARG A 194 -42.17 26.66 -23.43
C ARG A 194 -41.23 26.49 -24.62
N PRO A 195 -40.70 25.28 -24.89
CA PRO A 195 -41.19 23.96 -24.45
C PRO A 195 -40.59 23.41 -23.14
N TYR A 196 -39.56 24.04 -22.58
CA TYR A 196 -38.81 23.51 -21.42
C TYR A 196 -39.42 23.91 -20.07
N SER A 197 -39.99 25.11 -19.97
CA SER A 197 -40.78 25.59 -18.81
C SER A 197 -40.13 25.32 -17.45
N ILE A 198 -38.82 25.56 -17.34
CA ILE A 198 -38.09 25.44 -16.07
C ILE A 198 -38.40 26.69 -15.23
N GLU A 199 -39.52 26.70 -14.51
CA GLU A 199 -39.96 27.87 -13.72
C GLU A 199 -39.05 28.13 -12.50
N ASN A 200 -38.45 27.08 -11.95
CA ASN A 200 -37.57 27.17 -10.79
C ASN A 200 -36.24 27.85 -11.14
N HIS A 201 -36.03 29.05 -10.59
CA HIS A 201 -34.82 29.84 -10.80
C HIS A 201 -33.54 29.11 -10.37
N THR A 202 -33.56 28.33 -9.28
CA THR A 202 -32.40 27.56 -8.80
C THR A 202 -32.00 26.47 -9.78
N HIS A 203 -32.99 25.78 -10.38
CA HIS A 203 -32.74 24.76 -11.40
C HIS A 203 -32.17 25.38 -12.67
N ARG A 204 -32.75 26.50 -13.16
CA ARG A 204 -32.21 27.21 -14.32
C ARG A 204 -30.78 27.67 -14.09
N LYS A 205 -30.50 28.28 -12.93
CA LYS A 205 -29.15 28.72 -12.56
C LYS A 205 -28.16 27.56 -12.54
N ALA A 206 -28.56 26.39 -12.01
CA ALA A 206 -27.71 25.20 -12.00
C ALA A 206 -27.42 24.66 -13.40
N VAL A 207 -28.44 24.57 -14.27
CA VAL A 207 -28.27 24.15 -15.68
C VAL A 207 -27.35 25.11 -16.42
N LEU A 208 -27.57 26.42 -16.29
CA LEU A 208 -26.77 27.45 -16.96
C LEU A 208 -25.32 27.44 -16.47
N ALA A 209 -25.09 27.29 -15.16
CA ALA A 209 -23.74 27.22 -14.61
C ALA A 209 -22.94 26.04 -15.17
N GLU A 210 -23.55 24.85 -15.25
CA GLU A 210 -22.88 23.69 -15.84
C GLU A 210 -22.75 23.84 -17.36
N LEU A 211 -23.73 24.43 -18.03
CA LEU A 211 -23.67 24.69 -19.46
C LEU A 211 -22.52 25.63 -19.82
N GLU A 212 -22.28 26.69 -19.05
CA GLU A 212 -21.15 27.59 -19.24
C GLU A 212 -19.80 26.87 -19.03
N ARG A 213 -19.70 25.97 -18.04
CA ARG A 213 -18.51 25.12 -17.87
C ARG A 213 -18.26 24.23 -19.08
N VAL A 214 -19.32 23.60 -19.57
CA VAL A 214 -19.28 22.70 -20.73
C VAL A 214 -18.95 23.48 -22.02
N LYS A 215 -19.43 24.72 -22.16
CA LYS A 215 -19.06 25.64 -23.25
C LYS A 215 -17.59 26.03 -23.19
N ALA A 216 -17.09 26.41 -22.01
CA ALA A 216 -15.71 26.83 -21.82
C ALA A 216 -14.71 25.70 -22.11
N LEU A 217 -15.02 24.47 -21.69
CA LEU A 217 -14.16 23.30 -21.88
C LEU A 217 -14.38 22.59 -23.23
N GLY A 218 -15.53 22.81 -23.87
CA GLY A 218 -15.95 22.12 -25.10
C GLY A 218 -16.29 20.63 -24.93
N VAL A 219 -16.14 20.10 -23.72
CA VAL A 219 -16.40 18.71 -23.30
C VAL A 219 -17.02 18.70 -21.90
N LYS A 220 -17.67 17.59 -21.52
CA LYS A 220 -18.17 17.40 -20.15
C LYS A 220 -16.98 17.36 -19.17
N PRO A 221 -16.95 18.17 -18.09
CA PRO A 221 -15.94 18.03 -17.05
C PRO A 221 -16.12 16.71 -16.28
N PRO A 222 -15.02 16.04 -15.86
CA PRO A 222 -15.13 14.82 -15.08
C PRO A 222 -15.69 15.11 -13.68
N GLN A 223 -16.75 14.40 -13.28
CA GLN A 223 -17.40 14.58 -11.99
C GLN A 223 -17.01 13.52 -10.95
N ASN A 224 -16.45 12.40 -11.40
CA ASN A 224 -16.06 11.30 -10.53
C ASN A 224 -14.64 10.79 -10.85
N LEU A 225 -14.05 10.03 -9.92
CA LEU A 225 -12.71 9.46 -10.06
C LEU A 225 -12.53 8.66 -11.36
N TRP A 226 -13.56 7.93 -11.80
CA TRP A 226 -13.48 7.05 -12.95
C TRP A 226 -13.48 7.83 -14.27
N GLU A 227 -14.31 8.88 -14.36
CA GLU A 227 -14.29 9.85 -15.44
C GLU A 227 -12.96 10.61 -15.47
N TYR A 228 -12.46 11.03 -14.31
CA TYR A 228 -11.16 11.71 -14.22
C TYR A 228 -10.02 10.81 -14.72
N LYS A 229 -10.02 9.53 -14.31
CA LYS A 229 -9.03 8.54 -14.75
C LYS A 229 -9.12 8.28 -16.26
N ALA A 230 -10.33 8.23 -16.82
CA ALA A 230 -10.51 8.03 -18.26
C ALA A 230 -9.88 9.18 -19.06
N VAL A 231 -10.11 10.43 -18.65
CA VAL A 231 -9.51 11.63 -19.26
C VAL A 231 -8.00 11.69 -19.01
N ASN A 232 -7.56 11.36 -17.81
CA ASN A 232 -6.20 11.59 -17.32
C ASN A 232 -5.50 10.29 -16.91
N ALA A 233 -5.47 9.28 -17.77
CA ALA A 233 -4.99 7.94 -17.40
C ALA A 233 -3.54 7.95 -16.87
N GLY A 234 -2.62 8.63 -17.55
CA GLY A 234 -1.21 8.73 -17.15
C GLY A 234 -1.01 9.50 -15.85
N LYS A 235 -1.60 10.69 -15.77
CA LYS A 235 -1.54 11.55 -14.57
C LYS A 235 -2.16 10.85 -13.36
N SER A 236 -3.28 10.15 -13.53
CA SER A 236 -3.93 9.41 -12.43
C SER A 236 -3.06 8.28 -11.89
N LEU A 237 -2.40 7.50 -12.77
CA LEU A 237 -1.48 6.47 -12.32
C LEU A 237 -0.24 7.08 -11.65
N PHE A 238 0.34 8.11 -12.27
CA PHE A 238 1.48 8.83 -11.70
C PHE A 238 1.16 9.34 -10.30
N LEU A 239 0.05 10.06 -10.12
CA LEU A 239 -0.35 10.59 -8.82
C LEU A 239 -0.58 9.49 -7.78
N LEU A 240 -1.22 8.39 -8.16
CA LEU A 240 -1.48 7.27 -7.24
C LEU A 240 -0.18 6.66 -6.68
N TYR A 241 0.85 6.47 -7.51
CA TYR A 241 2.12 5.90 -7.09
C TYR A 241 3.07 6.95 -6.46
N ALA A 242 3.08 8.17 -6.99
CA ALA A 242 3.95 9.25 -6.54
C ALA A 242 3.49 9.77 -5.16
N LEU A 243 2.19 10.03 -4.96
CA LEU A 243 1.64 10.43 -3.66
C LEU A 243 1.85 9.35 -2.59
N LYS A 244 1.81 8.08 -2.97
CA LYS A 244 2.10 6.96 -2.06
C LYS A 244 3.57 6.91 -1.65
N SER A 245 4.49 7.09 -2.59
CA SER A 245 5.93 6.86 -2.37
C SER A 245 6.66 8.09 -1.81
N SER A 246 6.25 9.28 -2.25
CA SER A 246 6.79 10.55 -1.80
C SER A 246 5.73 11.65 -1.94
N PRO A 247 4.82 11.78 -0.97
CA PRO A 247 3.75 12.78 -1.04
C PRO A 247 4.31 14.21 -1.06
N ARG A 248 5.40 14.48 -0.32
CA ARG A 248 6.05 15.80 -0.28
C ARG A 248 6.55 16.23 -1.67
N LEU A 249 7.31 15.37 -2.34
CA LEU A 249 7.83 15.67 -3.70
C LEU A 249 6.70 15.79 -4.72
N THR A 250 5.66 14.97 -4.59
CA THR A 250 4.54 14.99 -5.54
C THR A 250 3.69 16.25 -5.38
N ILE A 251 3.42 16.68 -4.15
CA ILE A 251 2.72 17.95 -3.90
C ILE A 251 3.56 19.13 -4.37
N LEU A 252 4.87 19.11 -4.19
CA LEU A 252 5.77 20.13 -4.74
C LEU A 252 5.75 20.13 -6.27
N TYR A 253 5.71 18.96 -6.91
CA TYR A 253 5.54 18.84 -8.36
C TYR A 253 4.22 19.47 -8.82
N LEU A 254 3.11 19.21 -8.12
CA LEU A 254 1.83 19.84 -8.42
C LEU A 254 1.90 21.37 -8.30
N TYR A 255 2.55 21.90 -7.25
CA TYR A 255 2.74 23.34 -7.09
C TYR A 255 3.51 23.98 -8.27
N LEU A 256 4.55 23.32 -8.76
CA LEU A 256 5.44 23.87 -9.80
C LEU A 256 4.89 23.71 -11.23
N PHE A 257 4.24 22.58 -11.52
CA PHE A 257 3.87 22.21 -12.89
C PHE A 257 2.36 22.19 -13.15
N ASP A 258 1.53 22.16 -12.11
CA ASP A 258 0.08 21.97 -12.22
C ASP A 258 -0.67 22.74 -11.13
N TYR A 259 -0.35 24.04 -11.04
CA TYR A 259 -0.78 24.89 -9.94
C TYR A 259 -2.30 25.12 -9.95
N THR A 260 -2.85 25.53 -11.09
CA THR A 260 -4.25 25.96 -11.21
C THR A 260 -5.22 24.78 -11.18
N ASP A 261 -4.88 23.69 -11.86
CA ASP A 261 -5.86 22.64 -12.16
C ASP A 261 -5.88 21.54 -11.10
N SER A 262 -4.75 21.34 -10.39
CA SER A 262 -4.62 20.26 -9.41
C SER A 262 -4.24 20.75 -8.02
N PHE A 263 -3.20 21.57 -7.89
CA PHE A 263 -2.70 21.99 -6.59
C PHE A 263 -3.67 22.91 -5.85
N LEU A 264 -4.22 23.90 -6.54
CA LEU A 264 -5.08 24.91 -5.93
C LEU A 264 -6.43 24.32 -5.45
N PRO A 265 -7.14 23.47 -6.24
CA PRO A 265 -8.30 22.73 -5.75
C PRO A 265 -7.94 21.82 -4.56
N PHE A 266 -6.80 21.12 -4.62
CA PHE A 266 -6.33 20.27 -3.52
C PHE A 266 -6.11 21.08 -2.23
N MET A 267 -5.47 22.25 -2.32
CA MET A 267 -5.26 23.13 -1.16
C MET A 267 -6.57 23.63 -0.57
N HIS A 268 -7.51 24.10 -1.40
CA HIS A 268 -8.81 24.60 -0.93
C HIS A 268 -9.68 23.51 -0.30
N THR A 269 -9.51 22.27 -0.74
CA THR A 269 -10.18 21.09 -0.18
C THR A 269 -9.60 20.74 1.19
N CYS A 270 -8.28 20.58 1.29
CA CYS A 270 -7.61 20.18 2.54
C CYS A 270 -7.56 21.29 3.61
N CYS A 271 -7.56 22.55 3.19
CA CYS A 271 -7.47 23.73 4.07
C CYS A 271 -8.58 24.73 3.70
N PRO A 272 -9.84 24.50 4.11
CA PRO A 272 -10.95 25.38 3.76
C PRO A 272 -10.83 26.75 4.44
N VAL A 273 -11.20 27.81 3.72
CA VAL A 273 -11.40 29.14 4.34
C VAL A 273 -12.61 29.05 5.25
N GLN A 274 -12.49 29.51 6.50
CA GLN A 274 -13.64 29.73 7.38
C GLN A 274 -14.57 30.75 6.72
N ARG A 275 -15.69 30.27 6.16
CA ARG A 275 -16.71 31.14 5.57
C ARG A 275 -17.54 31.75 6.69
N THR A 276 -17.54 33.07 6.78
CA THR A 276 -18.53 33.81 7.55
C THR A 276 -19.88 33.72 6.80
N GLU A 277 -20.97 33.51 7.51
CA GLU A 277 -22.33 33.20 6.99
C GLU A 277 -22.88 34.22 5.96
N GLN A 278 -22.25 35.38 5.78
CA GLN A 278 -22.64 36.42 4.81
C GLN A 278 -22.17 36.16 3.36
N GLU A 279 -21.33 35.16 3.09
CA GLU A 279 -20.81 34.85 1.75
C GLU A 279 -21.52 33.66 1.06
N GLU A 280 -22.67 33.20 1.58
CA GLU A 280 -23.43 32.09 0.99
C GLU A 280 -24.21 32.48 -0.28
N ASP A 281 -24.49 33.77 -0.50
CA ASP A 281 -25.22 34.22 -1.70
C ASP A 281 -24.35 34.33 -2.95
N ASP A 282 -23.02 34.30 -2.80
CA ASP A 282 -22.05 34.52 -3.89
C ASP A 282 -21.38 33.21 -4.38
N ILE A 283 -22.13 32.10 -4.31
CA ILE A 283 -21.69 30.76 -4.76
C ILE A 283 -21.28 30.75 -6.25
N LEU A 284 -21.74 31.71 -7.05
CA LEU A 284 -21.51 31.75 -8.50
C LEU A 284 -20.20 32.47 -8.89
N THR A 285 -19.70 33.38 -8.07
CA THR A 285 -18.49 34.17 -8.39
C THR A 285 -17.20 33.42 -8.00
N LYS A 286 -17.32 32.33 -7.22
CA LYS A 286 -16.23 31.44 -6.77
C LYS A 286 -15.84 30.34 -7.76
N ALA A 287 -16.30 30.39 -9.02
CA ALA A 287 -15.80 29.50 -10.08
C ALA A 287 -14.36 29.85 -10.52
N GLN A 288 -13.83 30.99 -10.08
CA GLN A 288 -12.46 31.41 -10.37
C GLN A 288 -11.54 31.00 -9.21
N PRO A 289 -10.38 30.39 -9.50
CA PRO A 289 -9.45 29.99 -8.44
C PRO A 289 -8.91 31.22 -7.71
N THR A 290 -9.52 31.58 -6.59
CA THR A 290 -9.04 32.68 -5.73
C THR A 290 -7.74 32.27 -5.09
N ASN A 291 -6.77 33.19 -5.08
CA ASN A 291 -5.49 32.96 -4.43
C ASN A 291 -5.68 32.60 -2.94
N PRO A 292 -4.97 31.59 -2.45
CA PRO A 292 -5.12 31.12 -1.07
C PRO A 292 -4.65 32.18 -0.08
N SER A 293 -5.37 32.26 1.05
CA SER A 293 -5.04 33.17 2.14
C SER A 293 -3.76 32.75 2.87
N TRP A 294 -3.11 33.69 3.56
CA TRP A 294 -1.92 33.40 4.38
C TRP A 294 -2.21 32.32 5.44
N LYS A 295 -3.41 32.35 6.04
CA LYS A 295 -3.83 31.34 7.02
C LYS A 295 -3.86 29.93 6.41
N GLN A 296 -4.47 29.78 5.23
CA GLN A 296 -4.49 28.50 4.51
C GLN A 296 -3.08 28.02 4.17
N TRP A 297 -2.20 28.91 3.73
CA TRP A 297 -0.79 28.59 3.48
C TRP A 297 -0.08 28.09 4.72
N THR A 298 -0.27 28.74 5.87
CA THR A 298 0.38 28.30 7.13
C THR A 298 -0.11 26.94 7.58
N GLU A 299 -1.43 26.69 7.54
CA GLU A 299 -2.00 25.39 7.89
C GLU A 299 -1.50 24.29 6.94
N PHE A 300 -1.53 24.57 5.63
CA PHE A 300 -1.05 23.66 4.62
C PHE A 300 0.44 23.34 4.80
N LEU A 301 1.28 24.33 5.07
CA LEU A 301 2.72 24.15 5.25
C LEU A 301 3.02 23.27 6.46
N VAL A 302 2.30 23.46 7.57
CA VAL A 302 2.43 22.62 8.77
C VAL A 302 2.05 21.17 8.46
N LYS A 303 0.91 20.95 7.81
CA LYS A 303 0.45 19.60 7.40
C LYS A 303 1.41 18.96 6.39
N TYR A 304 1.90 19.72 5.41
CA TYR A 304 2.85 19.27 4.39
C TYR A 304 4.17 18.79 4.97
N VAL A 305 4.72 19.52 5.96
CA VAL A 305 6.00 19.15 6.59
C VAL A 305 5.83 17.94 7.51
N LEU A 306 4.85 18.00 8.43
CA LEU A 306 4.73 17.03 9.52
C LEU A 306 4.00 15.75 9.10
N LEU A 307 2.88 15.87 8.38
CA LEU A 307 1.93 14.77 8.12
C LEU A 307 1.37 14.85 6.69
N PRO A 308 2.20 14.66 5.65
CA PRO A 308 1.76 14.84 4.26
C PRO A 308 0.72 13.80 3.84
N TYR A 309 0.69 12.60 4.43
CA TYR A 309 -0.35 11.61 4.17
C TYR A 309 -1.70 11.99 4.79
N GLN A 310 -1.72 12.82 5.83
CA GLN A 310 -2.97 13.32 6.41
C GLN A 310 -3.71 14.22 5.41
N LEU A 311 -2.98 15.02 4.62
CA LEU A 311 -3.59 15.82 3.55
C LEU A 311 -4.31 14.94 2.51
N ILE A 312 -3.74 13.77 2.21
CA ILE A 312 -4.37 12.80 1.30
C ILE A 312 -5.63 12.19 1.93
N ALA A 313 -5.60 11.93 3.24
CA ALA A 313 -6.76 11.42 3.98
C ALA A 313 -7.90 12.44 4.05
N GLU A 314 -7.60 13.72 4.33
CA GLU A 314 -8.56 14.82 4.33
C GLU A 314 -9.19 15.01 2.94
N PHE A 315 -8.37 15.03 1.89
CA PHE A 315 -8.88 15.07 0.52
C PHE A 315 -9.82 13.89 0.19
N ALA A 316 -9.44 12.67 0.59
CA ALA A 316 -10.26 11.49 0.38
C ALA A 316 -11.56 11.50 1.21
N TRP A 317 -11.54 12.16 2.37
CA TRP A 317 -12.70 12.32 3.24
C TRP A 317 -13.81 13.13 2.57
N ASP A 318 -13.48 14.24 1.92
CA ASP A 318 -14.46 15.07 1.21
C ASP A 318 -15.14 14.32 0.04
N TRP A 319 -14.44 13.33 -0.52
CA TRP A 319 -14.96 12.48 -1.59
C TRP A 319 -15.79 11.28 -1.10
N LEU A 320 -15.99 11.11 0.21
CA LEU A 320 -16.72 9.97 0.77
C LEU A 320 -18.18 9.90 0.30
N ALA A 321 -18.81 11.05 0.03
CA ALA A 321 -20.18 11.12 -0.50
C ALA A 321 -20.29 10.57 -1.93
N VAL A 322 -19.24 10.70 -2.73
CA VAL A 322 -19.22 10.25 -4.13
C VAL A 322 -18.67 8.82 -4.23
N HIS A 323 -17.58 8.50 -3.51
CA HIS A 323 -16.92 7.19 -3.57
C HIS A 323 -16.73 6.58 -2.17
N TYR A 324 -17.81 6.08 -1.59
CA TYR A 324 -17.82 5.54 -0.22
C TYR A 324 -16.69 4.52 0.07
N TRP A 325 -16.55 3.49 -0.78
CA TRP A 325 -15.55 2.44 -0.55
C TRP A 325 -14.14 2.89 -0.90
N THR A 326 -13.95 3.50 -2.08
CA THR A 326 -12.63 3.93 -2.55
C THR A 326 -11.99 4.94 -1.60
N SER A 327 -12.75 5.93 -1.14
CA SER A 327 -12.27 6.92 -0.16
C SER A 327 -11.81 6.24 1.13
N ARG A 328 -12.55 5.26 1.65
CA ARG A 328 -12.15 4.52 2.86
C ARG A 328 -10.86 3.73 2.68
N PHE A 329 -10.67 3.07 1.54
CA PHE A 329 -9.40 2.39 1.24
C PHE A 329 -8.22 3.37 1.22
N ILE A 330 -8.40 4.54 0.60
CA ILE A 330 -7.37 5.59 0.55
C ILE A 330 -7.08 6.14 1.96
N ILE A 331 -8.12 6.43 2.75
CA ILE A 331 -7.97 6.93 4.13
C ILE A 331 -7.21 5.92 4.99
N VAL A 332 -7.60 4.64 4.98
CA VAL A 332 -6.91 3.59 5.74
C VAL A 332 -5.46 3.48 5.30
N ASN A 333 -5.20 3.47 3.99
CA ASN A 333 -3.84 3.42 3.46
C ASN A 333 -2.99 4.62 3.90
N ALA A 334 -3.55 5.83 3.85
CA ALA A 334 -2.89 7.06 4.27
C ALA A 334 -2.58 7.02 5.78
N MET A 335 -3.51 6.57 6.61
CA MET A 335 -3.30 6.41 8.04
C MET A 335 -2.17 5.41 8.35
N LEU A 336 -2.13 4.27 7.66
CA LEU A 336 -1.06 3.27 7.80
C LEU A 336 0.31 3.86 7.42
N LEU A 337 0.37 4.61 6.32
CA LEU A 337 1.59 5.28 5.88
C LEU A 337 2.06 6.36 6.86
N SER A 338 1.13 7.12 7.46
CA SER A 338 1.43 8.06 8.55
C SER A 338 2.07 7.35 9.76
N VAL A 339 1.55 6.20 10.16
CA VAL A 339 2.15 5.40 11.26
C VAL A 339 3.55 4.94 10.89
N LEU A 340 3.77 4.44 9.67
CA LEU A 340 5.08 3.99 9.21
C LEU A 340 6.11 5.14 9.17
N GLU A 341 5.72 6.33 8.68
CA GLU A 341 6.59 7.52 8.75
C GLU A 341 6.91 7.91 10.19
N GLY A 342 5.91 7.89 11.09
CA GLY A 342 6.11 8.13 12.51
C GLY A 342 7.11 7.16 13.14
N CYS A 343 6.97 5.86 12.87
CA CYS A 343 7.91 4.83 13.33
C CYS A 343 9.32 5.01 12.74
N ALA A 344 9.44 5.46 11.49
CA ALA A 344 10.73 5.74 10.87
C ALA A 344 11.42 6.96 11.50
N LEU A 345 10.67 8.06 11.70
CA LEU A 345 11.16 9.28 12.35
C LEU A 345 11.57 9.01 13.80
N TRP A 346 10.76 8.25 14.54
CA TRP A 346 11.08 7.85 15.91
C TRP A 346 12.40 7.09 15.99
N ARG A 347 12.63 6.12 15.09
CA ARG A 347 13.90 5.36 15.04
C ARG A 347 15.10 6.25 14.71
N LEU A 348 14.94 7.19 13.78
CA LEU A 348 16.00 8.13 13.39
C LEU A 348 16.35 9.08 14.54
N TRP A 349 15.34 9.53 15.28
CA TRP A 349 15.53 10.36 16.47
C TRP A 349 16.19 9.58 17.61
N ALA A 350 15.71 8.36 17.91
CA ALA A 350 16.26 7.50 18.96
C ALA A 350 17.72 7.09 18.71
N ARG A 351 18.13 6.92 17.44
CA ARG A 351 19.51 6.57 17.07
C ARG A 351 20.41 7.78 16.83
N SER A 352 19.90 9.01 16.96
CA SER A 352 20.64 10.26 16.72
C SER A 352 21.29 10.36 15.31
N GLU A 353 20.77 9.63 14.33
CA GLU A 353 21.28 9.59 12.95
C GLU A 353 20.77 10.78 12.11
N LEU A 354 20.34 11.88 12.74
CA LEU A 354 19.77 13.05 12.06
C LEU A 354 20.71 13.63 10.99
N ARG A 355 22.03 13.50 11.16
CA ARG A 355 23.03 13.97 10.20
C ARG A 355 22.98 13.22 8.86
N THR A 356 22.42 12.02 8.82
CA THR A 356 22.28 11.23 7.59
C THR A 356 21.00 11.55 6.81
N LEU A 357 20.08 12.33 7.39
CA LEU A 357 18.80 12.69 6.76
C LEU A 357 18.97 13.37 5.40
N PRO A 358 19.84 14.39 5.22
CA PRO A 358 19.97 15.07 3.93
C PRO A 358 20.43 14.12 2.82
N GLN A 359 21.41 13.25 3.12
CA GLN A 359 21.91 12.27 2.17
C GLN A 359 20.86 11.22 1.82
N ARG A 360 20.07 10.78 2.81
CA ARG A 360 18.96 9.85 2.59
C ARG A 360 17.85 10.47 1.77
N MET A 361 17.44 11.70 2.07
CA MET A 361 16.45 12.46 1.28
C MET A 361 16.92 12.67 -0.16
N TRP A 362 18.19 13.02 -0.36
CA TRP A 362 18.78 13.17 -1.69
C TRP A 362 18.78 11.87 -2.48
N SER A 363 19.16 10.75 -1.85
CA SER A 363 19.08 9.42 -2.46
C SER A 363 17.63 9.05 -2.82
N HIS A 364 16.66 9.34 -1.94
CA HIS A 364 15.25 9.13 -2.23
C HIS A 364 14.76 9.98 -3.40
N PHE A 365 15.14 11.24 -3.48
CA PHE A 365 14.81 12.12 -4.60
C PHE A 365 15.31 11.52 -5.93
N TRP A 366 16.58 11.11 -6.00
CA TRP A 366 17.12 10.46 -7.19
C TRP A 366 16.42 9.16 -7.55
N LYS A 367 16.09 8.33 -6.56
CA LYS A 367 15.35 7.08 -6.78
C LYS A 367 13.96 7.33 -7.35
N VAL A 368 13.21 8.29 -6.80
CA VAL A 368 11.86 8.63 -7.28
C VAL A 368 11.94 9.27 -8.67
N SER A 369 12.92 10.15 -8.91
CA SER A 369 13.13 10.80 -10.21
C SER A 369 13.48 9.78 -11.30
N THR A 370 14.40 8.85 -11.04
CA THR A 370 14.78 7.78 -11.98
C THR A 370 13.63 6.82 -12.26
N GLN A 371 12.84 6.46 -11.24
CA GLN A 371 11.63 5.64 -11.42
C GLN A 371 10.56 6.38 -12.25
N GLY A 372 10.32 7.66 -11.95
CA GLY A 372 9.38 8.49 -12.71
C GLY A 372 9.79 8.64 -14.17
N PHE A 373 11.08 8.90 -14.42
CA PHE A 373 11.64 8.99 -15.77
C PHE A 373 11.51 7.66 -16.55
N ALA A 374 11.80 6.53 -15.90
CA ALA A 374 11.59 5.22 -16.51
C ALA A 374 10.11 4.99 -16.89
N VAL A 375 9.18 5.35 -16.00
CA VAL A 375 7.75 5.24 -16.30
C VAL A 375 7.38 6.10 -17.49
N VAL A 376 7.84 7.35 -17.59
CA VAL A 376 7.55 8.24 -18.74
C VAL A 376 8.09 7.67 -20.05
N ILE A 377 9.29 7.08 -20.05
CA ILE A 377 9.88 6.47 -21.26
C ILE A 377 9.11 5.24 -21.70
N PHE A 378 8.74 4.35 -20.76
CA PHE A 378 8.08 3.10 -21.10
C PHE A 378 6.56 3.24 -21.25
N TRP A 379 5.97 4.33 -20.75
CA TRP A 379 4.52 4.59 -20.81
C TRP A 379 3.90 4.40 -22.19
N PRO A 380 4.47 4.92 -23.30
CA PRO A 380 3.89 4.77 -24.63
C PRO A 380 3.85 3.33 -25.15
N VAL A 381 4.66 2.44 -24.55
CA VAL A 381 4.80 1.04 -24.95
C VAL A 381 3.92 0.12 -24.10
N ILE A 382 3.52 0.57 -22.91
CA ILE A 382 2.74 -0.24 -21.98
C ILE A 382 1.28 -0.29 -22.45
N PRO A 383 0.70 -1.48 -22.68
CA PRO A 383 -0.71 -1.59 -23.05
C PRO A 383 -1.62 -1.00 -21.96
N GLN A 384 -2.68 -0.30 -22.38
CA GLN A 384 -3.62 0.36 -21.46
C GLN A 384 -4.23 -0.60 -20.43
N PHE A 385 -4.43 -1.87 -20.81
CA PHE A 385 -4.83 -2.93 -19.89
C PHE A 385 -3.87 -3.09 -18.70
N VAL A 386 -2.56 -3.09 -18.95
CA VAL A 386 -1.54 -3.23 -17.91
C VAL A 386 -1.57 -2.01 -16.98
N CYS A 387 -1.66 -0.80 -17.52
CA CYS A 387 -1.81 0.43 -16.74
C CYS A 387 -3.05 0.39 -15.83
N ASN A 388 -4.16 -0.13 -16.34
CA ASN A 388 -5.39 -0.28 -15.58
C ASN A 388 -5.25 -1.33 -14.47
N CYS A 389 -4.62 -2.47 -14.74
CA CYS A 389 -4.31 -3.47 -13.71
C CYS A 389 -3.44 -2.87 -12.60
N LEU A 390 -2.37 -2.14 -12.94
CA LEU A 390 -1.52 -1.46 -11.97
C LEU A 390 -2.28 -0.42 -11.15
N PHE A 391 -3.17 0.36 -11.80
CA PHE A 391 -4.00 1.35 -11.12
C PHE A 391 -4.87 0.71 -10.04
N TYR A 392 -5.67 -0.30 -10.41
CA TYR A 392 -6.56 -0.96 -9.46
C TYR A 392 -5.80 -1.75 -8.40
N TRP A 393 -4.68 -2.36 -8.77
CA TRP A 393 -3.81 -3.04 -7.83
C TRP A 393 -3.31 -2.07 -6.76
N ALA A 394 -2.80 -0.92 -7.18
CA ALA A 394 -2.31 0.10 -6.26
C ALA A 394 -3.43 0.74 -5.41
N LEU A 395 -4.66 0.84 -5.93
CA LEU A 395 -5.76 1.43 -5.20
C LEU A 395 -6.26 0.52 -4.06
N TYR A 396 -6.42 -0.78 -4.32
CA TYR A 396 -7.10 -1.69 -3.40
C TYR A 396 -6.19 -2.65 -2.63
N PHE A 397 -5.02 -3.03 -3.17
CA PHE A 397 -4.12 -3.98 -2.49
C PHE A 397 -3.03 -3.31 -1.66
N ASN A 398 -2.66 -2.07 -1.98
CA ASN A 398 -1.67 -1.32 -1.20
C ASN A 398 -2.03 -1.17 0.30
N PRO A 399 -3.28 -0.87 0.69
CA PRO A 399 -3.65 -0.83 2.11
C PRO A 399 -3.34 -2.16 2.79
N ILE A 400 -3.63 -3.29 2.14
CA ILE A 400 -3.42 -4.63 2.70
C ILE A 400 -1.93 -4.91 2.92
N ILE A 401 -1.09 -4.56 1.94
CA ILE A 401 0.37 -4.69 2.05
C ILE A 401 0.90 -3.81 3.19
N ASN A 402 0.39 -2.58 3.30
CA ASN A 402 0.81 -1.65 4.34
C ASN A 402 0.36 -2.08 5.74
N ILE A 403 -0.77 -2.78 5.89
CA ILE A 403 -1.18 -3.40 7.16
C ILE A 403 -0.13 -4.41 7.62
N ASP A 404 0.30 -5.32 6.73
CA ASP A 404 1.34 -6.31 7.06
C ASP A 404 2.65 -5.63 7.46
N LEU A 405 3.06 -4.57 6.75
CA LEU A 405 4.25 -3.79 7.09
C LEU A 405 4.14 -3.10 8.46
N VAL A 406 2.99 -2.50 8.78
CA VAL A 406 2.74 -1.89 10.09
C VAL A 406 2.78 -2.94 11.18
N VAL A 407 2.11 -4.08 10.98
CA VAL A 407 2.12 -5.20 11.93
C VAL A 407 3.54 -5.68 12.18
N GLN A 408 4.36 -5.86 11.14
CA GLN A 408 5.76 -6.26 11.28
C GLN A 408 6.58 -5.22 12.07
N GLN A 409 6.38 -3.93 11.82
CA GLN A 409 7.14 -2.87 12.49
C GLN A 409 6.70 -2.61 13.94
N VAL A 410 5.41 -2.75 14.25
CA VAL A 410 4.85 -2.46 15.58
C VAL A 410 4.91 -3.68 16.51
N LEU A 411 4.64 -4.89 16.02
CA LEU A 411 4.59 -6.11 16.85
C LEU A 411 5.93 -6.86 16.98
N ARG A 412 6.95 -6.56 16.16
CA ARG A 412 8.28 -7.19 16.26
C ARG A 412 9.44 -6.19 16.41
N PRO A 413 9.45 -5.35 17.45
CA PRO A 413 10.60 -4.47 17.71
C PRO A 413 11.86 -5.24 18.15
N GLU A 414 11.73 -6.43 18.74
CA GLU A 414 12.87 -7.13 19.37
C GLU A 414 13.76 -7.97 18.45
N THR A 415 13.35 -8.23 17.20
CA THR A 415 14.16 -9.04 16.26
C THR A 415 15.11 -8.23 15.37
N GLN A 416 15.23 -6.91 15.60
CA GLN A 416 16.15 -6.02 14.87
C GLN A 416 17.09 -5.28 15.83
N VAL A 417 17.85 -6.03 16.62
CA VAL A 417 19.06 -5.54 17.29
C VAL A 417 20.26 -6.00 16.44
N PRO A 418 21.25 -5.12 16.15
CA PRO A 418 22.25 -5.29 15.08
C PRO A 418 23.08 -6.56 15.14
#